data_AF-A0A2H9QH37-F1
#
_entry.id   AF-A0A2H9QH37-F1
#
_cell.length_a   1.000
_cell.length_b   1.000
_cell.length_c   1.000
_cell.angle_alpha   90.00
_cell.angle_beta   90.00
_cell.angle_gamma   90.00
#
_symmetry.space_group_name_H-M   'P 1'
#
loop_
_entity.id
_entity.type
_entity.pdbx_description
1 polymer ?
#
loop_
_entity_poly.entity_id
_entity_poly.type
_entity_poly.pdbx_seq_one_letter_code
_entity_poly.pdbx_strand_id
1 'polypeptide(L)'
;MAEKKHSTNFYFITAFFVSSVIFISGIGIGMIINELKSSSISSSIEEMSSSLADAEIELLLMDYLGSNLSCDYLMLKSSDLSIQSAELGNKLDLFEESNQVNSESYIPLKEDYMRVLIKNWLTLENIKKSCNANYSTI
;
A
#
# COMPACT_ATOMS: atom_id res chain seq x y z
N MET A 1 -49.27 42.83 14.80
CA MET A 1 -48.16 41.98 14.30
C MET A 1 -47.18 41.81 15.44
N ALA A 2 -47.15 40.65 16.08
CA ALA A 2 -46.27 40.40 17.22
C ALA A 2 -44.92 39.93 16.71
N GLU A 3 -43.89 40.77 16.84
CA GLU A 3 -42.51 40.35 16.64
C GLU A 3 -42.14 39.33 17.72
N LYS A 4 -42.00 38.06 17.33
CA LYS A 4 -41.45 37.02 18.21
C LYS A 4 -39.99 37.34 18.46
N LYS A 5 -39.70 37.96 19.61
CA LYS A 5 -38.36 38.20 20.12
C LYS A 5 -37.70 36.85 20.41
N HIS A 6 -36.93 36.33 19.45
CA HIS A 6 -36.19 35.09 19.61
C HIS A 6 -35.16 35.26 20.73
N SER A 7 -35.24 34.40 21.76
CA SER A 7 -34.29 34.40 22.87
C SER A 7 -32.88 34.14 22.34
N THR A 8 -31.89 34.92 22.78
CA THR A 8 -30.46 34.81 22.40
C THR A 8 -29.91 33.40 22.55
N ASN A 9 -30.44 32.61 23.50
CA ASN A 9 -30.11 31.19 23.67
C ASN A 9 -30.41 30.33 22.43
N PHE A 10 -31.42 30.67 21.63
CA PHE A 10 -31.73 29.93 20.41
C PHE A 10 -30.65 30.06 19.33
N TYR A 11 -30.02 31.23 19.22
CA TYR A 11 -28.92 31.46 18.27
C TYR A 11 -27.67 30.65 18.66
N PHE A 12 -27.37 30.55 19.96
CA PHE A 12 -26.26 29.71 20.42
C PHE A 12 -26.52 28.21 20.18
N ILE A 13 -27.75 27.73 20.41
CA ILE A 13 -28.11 26.32 20.17
C ILE A 13 -28.04 25.97 18.69
N THR A 14 -28.53 26.85 17.81
CA THR A 14 -28.46 26.62 16.35
C THR A 14 -27.03 26.68 15.83
N ALA A 15 -26.21 27.62 16.30
CA ALA A 15 -24.79 27.68 15.95
C ALA A 15 -24.02 26.43 16.40
N PHE A 16 -24.32 25.90 17.60
CA PHE A 16 -23.74 24.65 18.10
C PHE A 16 -24.11 23.47 17.20
N PHE A 17 -25.38 23.35 16.82
CA PHE A 17 -25.85 22.25 15.97
C PHE A 17 -25.20 22.28 14.58
N VAL A 18 -25.14 23.46 13.95
CA VAL A 18 -24.49 23.63 12.64
C VAL A 18 -23.00 23.31 12.72
N SER A 19 -22.31 23.79 13.75
CA SER A 19 -20.88 23.51 13.96
C SER A 19 -20.63 22.02 14.20
N SER A 20 -21.51 21.36 14.95
CA SER A 20 -21.42 19.92 15.22
C SER A 20 -21.62 19.08 13.96
N VAL A 21 -22.57 19.44 13.09
CA VAL A 21 -22.76 18.77 11.80
C VAL A 21 -21.53 18.92 10.90
N ILE A 22 -20.96 20.14 10.81
CA ILE A 22 -19.74 20.38 10.02
C ILE A 22 -18.59 19.55 10.58
N PHE A 23 -18.41 19.51 11.90
CA PHE A 23 -17.36 18.75 12.56
C PHE A 23 -17.48 17.24 12.31
N ILE A 24 -18.69 16.68 12.47
CA ILE A 24 -18.96 15.25 12.22
C ILE A 24 -18.71 14.92 10.75
N SER A 25 -19.11 15.80 9.81
CA SER A 25 -18.85 15.59 8.38
C SER A 25 -17.35 15.56 8.06
N GLY A 26 -16.56 16.44 8.69
CA GLY A 26 -15.10 16.44 8.55
C GLY A 26 -14.46 15.16 9.07
N ILE A 27 -14.91 14.66 10.22
CA ILE A 27 -14.45 13.37 10.76
C ILE A 27 -14.77 12.22 9.80
N GLY A 28 -16.00 12.17 9.29
CA GLY A 28 -16.42 11.12 8.36
C GLY A 28 -15.57 11.09 7.09
N ILE A 29 -15.30 12.26 6.49
CA ILE A 29 -14.41 12.37 5.33
C ILE A 29 -13.00 11.89 5.67
N GLY A 30 -12.46 12.28 6.83
CA GLY A 30 -11.15 11.82 7.29
C GLY A 30 -11.04 10.31 7.43
N MET A 31 -12.08 9.66 7.98
CA MET A 31 -12.14 8.20 8.09
C MET A 31 -12.15 7.50 6.73
N ILE A 32 -12.97 7.99 5.78
CA ILE A 32 -13.04 7.43 4.42
C ILE A 32 -11.69 7.53 3.70
N ILE A 33 -11.04 8.69 3.78
CA ILE A 33 -9.71 8.88 3.18
C ILE A 33 -8.71 7.88 3.78
N ASN A 34 -8.83 7.60 5.07
CA ASN A 34 -7.93 6.65 5.70
C ASN A 34 -8.13 5.22 5.20
N GLU A 35 -9.39 4.80 5.09
CA GLU A 35 -9.76 3.48 4.60
C GLU A 35 -9.31 3.29 3.14
N LEU A 36 -9.46 4.32 2.30
CA LEU A 36 -8.96 4.31 0.92
C LEU A 36 -7.43 4.17 0.85
N LYS A 37 -6.68 4.83 1.74
CA LYS A 37 -5.21 4.67 1.79
C LYS A 37 -4.81 3.25 2.18
N SER A 38 -5.41 2.70 3.22
CA SER A 38 -5.16 1.33 3.67
C SER A 38 -5.50 0.31 2.57
N SER A 39 -6.67 0.46 1.94
CA SER A 39 -7.11 -0.39 0.83
C SER A 39 -6.19 -0.30 -0.37
N SER A 40 -5.70 0.90 -0.72
CA SER A 40 -4.73 1.06 -1.81
C SER A 40 -3.41 0.33 -1.52
N ILE A 41 -2.87 0.43 -0.31
CA ILE A 41 -1.65 -0.29 0.05
C ILE A 41 -1.88 -1.80 0.02
N SER A 42 -3.00 -2.27 0.58
CA SER A 42 -3.37 -3.69 0.55
C SER A 42 -3.50 -4.22 -0.88
N SER A 43 -4.10 -3.45 -1.81
CA SER A 43 -4.18 -3.85 -3.22
C SER A 43 -2.81 -3.93 -3.89
N SER A 44 -1.88 -3.00 -3.59
CA SER A 44 -0.52 -3.06 -4.13
C SER A 44 0.28 -4.24 -3.57
N ILE A 45 0.03 -4.65 -2.32
CA ILE A 45 0.61 -5.87 -1.73
C ILE A 45 0.11 -7.11 -2.48
N GLU A 46 -1.19 -7.17 -2.80
CA GLU A 46 -1.79 -8.30 -3.52
C GLU A 46 -1.27 -8.41 -4.95
N GLU A 47 -1.18 -7.28 -5.67
CA GLU A 47 -0.59 -7.22 -7.03
C GLU A 47 0.88 -7.67 -7.05
N MET A 48 1.67 -7.22 -6.06
CA MET A 48 3.08 -7.61 -5.96
C MET A 48 3.22 -9.10 -5.59
N SER A 49 2.35 -9.61 -4.71
CA SER A 49 2.30 -11.04 -4.39
C SER A 49 1.95 -11.89 -5.61
N SER A 50 1.01 -11.45 -6.45
CA SER A 50 0.69 -12.13 -7.71
C SER A 50 1.87 -12.11 -8.67
N SER A 51 2.53 -10.96 -8.85
CA SER A 51 3.70 -10.83 -9.72
C SER A 51 4.87 -11.73 -9.28
N LEU A 52 5.04 -11.93 -7.97
CA LEU A 52 6.04 -12.86 -7.43
C LEU A 52 5.68 -14.32 -7.69
N ALA A 53 4.41 -14.70 -7.52
CA ALA A 53 3.95 -16.05 -7.84
C ALA A 53 4.16 -16.38 -9.32
N ASP A 54 3.88 -15.43 -10.22
CA ASP A 54 4.13 -15.59 -11.65
C ASP A 54 5.62 -15.79 -11.94
N ALA A 55 6.50 -15.00 -11.33
CA ALA A 55 7.95 -15.13 -11.48
C ALA A 55 8.48 -16.46 -10.92
N GLU A 56 7.95 -16.93 -9.79
CA GLU A 56 8.29 -18.25 -9.22
C GLU A 56 7.91 -19.40 -10.17
N ILE A 57 6.72 -19.34 -10.76
CA ILE A 57 6.26 -20.36 -11.74
C ILE A 57 7.17 -20.37 -12.97
N GLU A 58 7.55 -19.19 -13.45
CA GLU A 58 8.43 -19.08 -14.61
C GLU A 58 9.84 -19.61 -14.33
N LEU A 59 10.38 -19.36 -13.14
CA LEU A 59 11.64 -19.96 -12.69
C LEU A 59 11.56 -21.50 -12.66
N LEU A 60 10.46 -22.06 -12.13
CA LEU A 60 10.24 -23.51 -12.11
C LEU A 60 10.16 -24.11 -13.52
N LEU A 61 9.50 -23.40 -14.44
CA LEU A 61 9.42 -23.79 -15.85
C LEU A 61 10.82 -23.76 -16.50
N MET A 62 11.65 -22.78 -16.15
CA MET A 62 13.01 -22.63 -16.68
C MET A 62 13.95 -23.74 -16.18
N ASP A 63 13.84 -24.13 -14.90
CA ASP A 63 14.53 -25.30 -14.35
C ASP A 63 14.16 -26.58 -15.09
N TYR A 64 12.93 -26.68 -15.60
CA TYR A 64 12.45 -27.81 -16.40
C TYR A 64 12.89 -27.77 -17.87
N LEU A 65 12.87 -26.59 -18.52
CA LEU A 65 13.13 -26.41 -19.96
C LEU A 65 14.59 -26.11 -20.32
N GLY A 66 15.43 -25.76 -19.35
CA GLY A 66 16.82 -25.36 -19.55
C GLY A 66 17.04 -23.85 -19.43
N SER A 67 18.10 -23.48 -18.71
CA SER A 67 18.31 -22.19 -18.02
C SER A 67 18.50 -20.92 -18.87
N ASN A 68 18.50 -20.98 -20.21
CA ASN A 68 18.97 -19.87 -21.03
C ASN A 68 17.93 -19.19 -21.92
N LEU A 69 16.72 -19.74 -22.07
CA LEU A 69 15.75 -19.24 -23.03
C LEU A 69 14.91 -18.05 -22.52
N SER A 70 14.83 -17.83 -21.20
CA SER A 70 13.93 -16.83 -20.58
C SER A 70 14.64 -15.79 -19.71
N CYS A 71 15.98 -15.80 -19.63
CA CYS A 71 16.71 -14.91 -18.72
C CYS A 71 16.54 -13.42 -19.05
N ASP A 72 16.42 -13.04 -20.32
CA ASP A 72 16.18 -11.64 -20.71
C ASP A 72 14.82 -11.14 -20.17
N TYR A 73 13.80 -12.00 -20.20
CA TYR A 73 12.49 -11.66 -19.65
C TYR A 73 12.52 -11.58 -18.13
N LEU A 74 13.14 -12.55 -17.45
CA LEU A 74 13.28 -12.54 -15.99
C LEU A 74 14.10 -11.34 -15.49
N MET A 75 15.10 -10.89 -16.26
CA MET A 75 15.86 -9.68 -15.99
C MET A 75 15.03 -8.39 -16.15
N LEU A 76 14.14 -8.34 -17.14
CA LEU A 76 13.18 -7.24 -17.26
C LEU A 76 12.18 -7.27 -16.10
N LYS A 77 11.69 -8.46 -15.74
CA LYS A 77 10.76 -8.66 -14.63
C LYS A 77 11.39 -8.34 -13.28
N SER A 78 12.68 -8.63 -13.09
CA SER A 78 13.41 -8.29 -11.87
C SER A 78 13.50 -6.77 -11.67
N SER A 79 13.76 -6.02 -12.75
CA SER A 79 13.75 -4.55 -12.72
C SER A 79 12.36 -3.99 -12.38
N ASP A 80 11.30 -4.56 -12.96
CA ASP A 80 9.91 -4.20 -12.67
C ASP A 80 9.56 -4.45 -11.19
N LEU A 81 9.91 -5.63 -10.66
CA LEU A 81 9.73 -5.99 -9.26
C LEU A 81 10.51 -5.08 -8.30
N SER A 82 11.72 -4.64 -8.65
CA SER A 82 12.48 -3.66 -7.86
C SER A 82 11.80 -2.29 -7.80
N ILE A 83 11.25 -1.81 -8.93
CA ILE A 83 10.53 -0.53 -8.98
C ILE A 83 9.25 -0.61 -8.13
N GLN A 84 8.47 -1.68 -8.29
CA GLN A 84 7.24 -1.90 -7.51
C GLN A 84 7.53 -1.98 -6.01
N SER A 85 8.62 -2.67 -5.63
CA SER A 85 9.06 -2.75 -4.24
C SER A 85 9.42 -1.38 -3.65
N ALA A 86 10.11 -0.53 -4.43
CA ALA A 86 10.47 0.82 -4.00
C ALA A 86 9.25 1.73 -3.88
N GLU A 87 8.28 1.63 -4.80
CA GLU A 87 7.03 2.38 -4.72
C GLU A 87 6.19 1.95 -3.52
N LEU A 88 6.12 0.65 -3.24
CA LEU A 88 5.39 0.12 -2.08
C LEU A 88 6.03 0.56 -0.76
N GLY A 89 7.36 0.57 -0.69
CA GLY A 89 8.10 1.12 0.45
C GLY A 89 7.77 2.60 0.68
N ASN A 90 7.79 3.41 -0.38
CA ASN A 90 7.44 4.84 -0.29
C ASN A 90 5.99 5.06 0.17
N LYS A 91 5.03 4.27 -0.33
CA LYS A 91 3.63 4.32 0.12
C LYS A 91 3.49 3.99 1.61
N LEU A 92 4.25 3.01 2.10
CA LEU A 92 4.25 2.63 3.51
C LEU A 92 4.91 3.70 4.40
N ASP A 93 6.01 4.29 3.94
CA ASP A 93 6.71 5.39 4.64
C ASP A 93 5.78 6.61 4.78
N LEU A 94 5.10 7.00 3.70
CA LEU A 94 4.10 8.08 3.73
C LEU A 94 2.91 7.77 4.65
N PHE A 95 2.56 6.49 4.81
CA PHE A 95 1.54 6.05 5.74
C PHE A 95 2.03 6.16 7.19
N GLU A 96 3.29 5.77 7.45
CA GLU A 96 3.96 5.89 8.76
C GLU A 96 4.11 7.35 9.19
N GLU A 97 4.58 8.24 8.29
CA GLU A 97 4.72 9.68 8.53
C GLU A 97 3.39 10.38 8.85
N SER A 98 2.26 9.83 8.40
CA SER A 98 0.93 10.39 8.63
C SER A 98 0.38 10.20 10.06
N ASN A 99 1.24 9.87 11.03
CA ASN A 99 0.92 9.63 12.45
C ASN A 99 -0.05 8.46 12.69
N GLN A 100 -0.13 7.51 11.76
CA GLN A 100 -0.95 6.31 11.88
C GLN A 100 -0.19 5.06 12.35
N VAL A 101 1.04 5.27 12.86
CA VAL A 101 1.95 4.21 13.33
C VAL A 101 1.32 3.34 14.44
N ASN A 102 0.35 3.88 15.19
CA ASN A 102 -0.40 3.18 16.24
C ASN A 102 -1.83 2.76 15.81
N SER A 103 -2.19 2.84 14.53
CA SER A 103 -3.46 2.30 14.07
C SER A 103 -3.40 0.77 14.08
N GLU A 104 -4.47 0.10 14.59
CA GLU A 104 -4.60 -1.37 14.57
C GLU A 104 -4.37 -1.95 13.16
N SER A 105 -4.63 -1.15 12.12
CA SER A 105 -4.49 -1.52 10.72
C SER A 105 -3.05 -1.44 10.18
N TYR A 106 -2.13 -0.74 10.85
CA TYR A 106 -0.77 -0.54 10.35
C TYR A 106 0.13 -1.76 10.54
N ILE A 107 0.09 -2.39 11.72
CA ILE A 107 0.89 -3.57 12.03
C ILE A 107 0.70 -4.71 11.00
N PRO A 108 -0.53 -5.16 10.69
CA PRO A 108 -0.71 -6.22 9.69
C PRO A 108 -0.21 -5.81 8.30
N LEU A 109 -0.41 -4.55 7.92
CA LEU A 109 0.06 -4.01 6.64
C LEU A 109 1.59 -4.03 6.54
N LYS A 110 2.29 -3.70 7.63
CA LYS A 110 3.75 -3.76 7.73
C LYS A 110 4.26 -5.20 7.71
N GLU A 111 3.57 -6.12 8.37
CA GLU A 111 3.90 -7.55 8.33
C GLU A 111 3.77 -8.13 6.91
N ASP A 112 2.69 -7.83 6.22
CA ASP A 112 2.45 -8.26 4.85
C ASP A 112 3.47 -7.66 3.88
N TYR A 113 3.76 -6.36 4.01
CA TYR A 113 4.84 -5.71 3.27
C TYR A 113 6.18 -6.40 3.48
N MET A 114 6.57 -6.66 4.73
CA MET A 114 7.83 -7.35 5.05
C MET A 114 7.88 -8.75 4.44
N ARG A 115 6.77 -9.48 4.45
CA ARG A 115 6.70 -10.80 3.82
C ARG A 115 6.90 -10.73 2.31
N VAL A 116 6.26 -9.78 1.64
CA VAL A 116 6.41 -9.57 0.20
C VAL A 116 7.83 -9.12 -0.13
N LEU A 117 8.43 -8.24 0.67
CA LEU A 117 9.80 -7.77 0.51
C LEU A 117 10.82 -8.92 0.60
N ILE A 118 10.67 -9.80 1.60
CA ILE A 118 11.54 -10.97 1.77
C ILE A 118 11.40 -11.91 0.57
N LYS A 119 10.17 -12.19 0.12
CA LYS A 119 9.94 -13.03 -1.06
C LYS A 119 10.56 -12.42 -2.31
N ASN A 120 10.38 -11.12 -2.53
CA ASN A 120 10.97 -10.41 -3.65
C ASN A 120 12.49 -10.54 -3.65
N TRP A 121 13.13 -10.32 -2.50
CA TRP A 121 14.57 -10.46 -2.36
C TRP A 121 15.05 -11.88 -2.70
N LEU A 122 14.35 -12.91 -2.21
CA LEU A 122 14.65 -14.31 -2.53
C LEU A 122 14.49 -14.62 -4.03
N THR A 123 13.43 -14.11 -4.66
CA THR A 123 13.18 -14.27 -6.10
C THR A 123 14.28 -13.61 -6.93
N LEU A 124 14.67 -12.37 -6.58
CA LEU A 124 15.75 -11.66 -7.25
C LEU A 124 17.09 -12.39 -7.12
N GLU A 125 17.39 -12.95 -5.94
CA GLU A 125 18.59 -13.74 -5.71
C GLU A 125 18.59 -15.06 -6.51
N ASN A 126 17.43 -15.70 -6.66
CA ASN A 126 17.27 -16.88 -7.51
C ASN A 126 17.47 -16.54 -8.99
N ILE A 127 16.86 -15.46 -9.49
CA ILE A 127 17.06 -14.99 -10.86
C ILE A 127 18.55 -14.71 -11.11
N LYS A 128 19.22 -14.03 -10.17
CA LYS A 128 20.65 -13.74 -10.24
C LYS A 128 21.50 -15.01 -10.38
N LYS A 129 21.21 -16.03 -9.58
CA LYS A 129 21.92 -17.32 -9.64
C LYS A 129 21.63 -18.09 -10.93
N SER A 130 20.36 -18.19 -11.32
CA SER A 130 19.94 -18.98 -12.50
C SER A 130 20.36 -18.34 -13.83
N CYS A 131 20.39 -17.00 -13.89
CA CYS A 131 20.74 -16.26 -15.11
C CYS A 131 22.17 -15.70 -15.11
N ASN A 132 22.96 -15.97 -14.07
CA ASN A 132 24.33 -15.47 -13.92
C ASN A 132 24.44 -13.94 -14.10
N ALA A 133 23.42 -13.23 -13.62
CA ALA A 133 23.22 -11.82 -13.90
C ALA A 133 24.08 -10.92 -13.01
N ASN A 134 24.66 -9.88 -13.60
CA ASN A 134 25.51 -8.91 -12.90
C ASN A 134 24.70 -7.66 -12.50
N TYR A 135 23.90 -7.78 -11.43
CA TYR A 135 23.32 -6.63 -10.74
C TYR A 135 23.38 -6.78 -9.22
N SER A 136 23.44 -5.65 -8.53
CA SER A 136 23.39 -5.60 -7.06
C SER A 136 21.94 -5.62 -6.62
N THR A 137 21.58 -6.63 -5.83
CA THR A 137 20.40 -6.60 -4.97
C THR A 137 20.71 -5.62 -3.83
N ILE A 138 19.89 -4.59 -3.68
CA ILE A 138 19.99 -3.60 -2.59
C ILE A 138 18.98 -4.00 -1.52
#